data_AF-A0AB34KF44-F1
#
_entry.id   AF-A0AB34KF44-F1
#
_cell.length_a   1.000
_cell.length_b   1.000
_cell.length_c   1.000
_cell.angle_alpha   90.00
_cell.angle_beta   90.00
_cell.angle_gamma   90.00
#
_symmetry.space_group_name_H-M   'P 1'
#
loop_
_entity.id
_entity.type
_entity.pdbx_description
1 polymer ?
#
loop_
_entity_poly.entity_id
_entity_poly.type
_entity_poly.pdbx_seq_one_letter_code
_entity_poly.pdbx_strand_id
1 'polypeptide(L)'
;MRLCRALMEYGAPTHRLEEYLNMSARVLEIEAQFLYIPGSMIMSFDDPSTHTTDVKLVKVAPGLDLGKLRDTHEVYKRVVHDMIGVEEATEWLKEVSRCRPKHNKWTRIFVFGLASACVGPFAFGARLIDLPIAFLLGCLLGVLQLVVAPRSDSYANVFEICTAVLTSFLSRAFGSINEGNLFCFSALAQSSIALILPGYTVLCASLELQSRSIVAGSVRMVYAIIYSLFLGFGITIGTAIYSIIDSSAVSTTQCKDPTPQYWSFVFVPAFTMCLIIINQAKRRQAPVMMVISFAGYIV
;
A
#
# COMPACT_ATOMS: atom_id res chain seq x y z
N MET A 1 18.67 -11.10 13.16
CA MET A 1 18.53 -10.99 11.68
C MET A 1 17.12 -11.34 11.15
N ARG A 2 16.56 -12.55 11.41
CA ARG A 2 15.24 -12.95 10.87
C ARG A 2 14.10 -12.01 11.26
N LEU A 3 14.09 -11.59 12.53
CA LEU A 3 13.12 -10.60 13.03
C LEU A 3 13.17 -9.29 12.24
N CYS A 4 14.36 -8.73 12.02
CA CYS A 4 14.55 -7.53 11.20
C CYS A 4 13.98 -7.71 9.80
N ARG A 5 14.32 -8.81 9.13
CA ARG A 5 13.81 -9.12 7.78
C ARG A 5 12.28 -9.15 7.75
N ALA A 6 11.66 -9.87 8.69
CA ALA A 6 10.21 -9.99 8.77
C ALA A 6 9.52 -8.64 9.04
N LEU A 7 10.04 -7.84 9.98
CA LEU A 7 9.49 -6.52 10.28
C LEU A 7 9.59 -5.57 9.07
N MET A 8 10.72 -5.58 8.35
CA MET A 8 10.87 -4.79 7.11
C MET A 8 9.94 -5.26 6.00
N GLU A 9 9.80 -6.57 5.80
CA GLU A 9 8.97 -7.16 4.73
C GLU A 9 7.48 -6.89 4.93
N TYR A 10 7.02 -6.84 6.18
CA TYR A 10 5.60 -6.67 6.50
C TYR A 10 5.17 -5.22 6.75
N GLY A 11 6.09 -4.27 6.58
CA GLY A 11 5.78 -2.83 6.64
C GLY A 11 5.81 -2.25 8.05
N ALA A 12 6.75 -2.66 8.91
CA ALA A 12 6.95 -1.96 10.17
C ALA A 12 7.47 -0.53 9.92
N PRO A 13 7.00 0.48 10.68
CA PRO A 13 7.54 1.84 10.60
C PRO A 13 8.99 1.86 11.08
N THR A 14 9.87 2.60 10.38
CA THR A 14 11.33 2.47 10.55
C THR A 14 11.81 3.07 11.86
N HIS A 15 11.16 4.15 12.31
CA HIS A 15 11.49 4.82 13.56
C HIS A 15 11.34 3.93 14.79
N ARG A 16 10.50 2.88 14.73
CA ARG A 16 10.37 1.88 15.80
C ARG A 16 11.22 0.64 15.56
N LEU A 17 11.63 0.40 14.32
CA LEU A 17 12.36 -0.79 13.93
C LEU A 17 13.71 -0.88 14.64
N GLU A 18 14.46 0.22 14.66
CA GLU A 18 15.76 0.30 15.36
C GLU A 18 15.59 0.09 16.86
N GLU A 19 14.59 0.71 17.47
CA GLU A 19 14.27 0.55 18.89
C GLU A 19 13.90 -0.91 19.23
N TYR A 20 13.08 -1.56 18.40
CA TYR A 20 12.73 -2.97 18.59
C TYR A 20 13.95 -3.87 18.52
N LEU A 21 14.84 -3.66 17.55
CA LEU A 21 16.06 -4.46 17.42
C LEU A 21 17.03 -4.22 18.57
N ASN A 22 17.20 -2.96 19.00
CA ASN A 22 18.01 -2.62 20.17
C ASN A 22 17.49 -3.29 21.45
N MET A 23 16.17 -3.27 21.67
CA MET A 23 15.57 -3.93 22.84
C MET A 23 15.75 -5.45 22.79
N SER A 24 15.56 -6.08 21.62
CA SER A 24 15.83 -7.51 21.48
C SER A 24 17.31 -7.85 21.68
N ALA A 25 18.24 -7.04 21.17
CA ALA A 25 19.67 -7.27 21.37
C ALA A 25 20.05 -7.19 22.86
N ARG A 26 19.50 -6.22 23.60
CA ARG A 26 19.72 -6.10 25.06
C ARG A 26 19.22 -7.31 25.84
N VAL A 27 18.02 -7.79 25.55
CA VAL A 27 17.44 -8.97 26.22
C VAL A 27 18.25 -10.24 25.93
N LEU A 28 18.83 -10.33 24.73
CA LEU A 28 19.68 -11.45 24.32
C LEU A 28 21.14 -11.28 24.74
N GLU A 29 21.49 -10.21 25.45
CA GLU A 29 22.86 -9.88 25.88
C GLU A 29 23.86 -9.81 24.71
N ILE A 30 23.41 -9.29 23.56
CA ILE A 30 24.23 -9.11 22.35
C ILE A 30 24.55 -7.62 22.16
N GLU A 31 25.83 -7.30 22.02
CA GLU A 31 26.27 -5.96 21.62
C GLU A 31 26.08 -5.78 20.10
N ALA A 32 25.06 -4.99 19.74
CA ALA A 32 24.73 -4.75 18.34
C ALA A 32 24.34 -3.29 18.09
N GLN A 33 24.71 -2.79 16.91
CA GLN A 33 24.31 -1.48 16.39
C GLN A 33 23.48 -1.65 15.12
N PHE A 34 22.51 -0.76 14.97
CA PHE A 34 21.46 -0.86 13.97
C PHE A 34 21.34 0.47 13.24
N LEU A 35 21.52 0.46 11.92
CA LEU A 35 21.32 1.62 11.06
C LEU A 35 20.33 1.28 9.93
N TYR A 36 19.21 1.98 9.92
CA TYR A 36 18.22 1.86 8.86
C TYR A 36 18.49 2.83 7.71
N ILE A 37 18.46 2.29 6.48
CA ILE A 37 18.43 3.05 5.23
C ILE A 37 17.20 2.56 4.44
N PRO A 38 16.46 3.42 3.72
CA PRO A 38 15.32 2.97 2.91
C PRO A 38 15.66 1.76 2.01
N GLY A 39 15.03 0.61 2.30
CA GLY A 39 15.22 -0.65 1.57
C GLY A 39 16.33 -1.57 2.11
N SER A 40 17.12 -1.15 3.10
CA SER A 40 18.19 -1.95 3.69
C SER A 40 18.47 -1.64 5.16
N MET A 41 18.70 -2.68 5.95
CA MET A 41 19.17 -2.54 7.33
C MET A 41 20.63 -2.97 7.43
N ILE A 42 21.47 -2.13 8.01
CA ILE A 42 22.85 -2.47 8.38
C ILE A 42 22.86 -2.83 9.86
N MET A 43 23.39 -4.01 10.17
CA MET A 43 23.52 -4.54 11.53
C MET A 43 25.00 -4.80 11.79
N SER A 44 25.57 -4.23 12.84
CA SER A 44 26.93 -4.54 13.29
C SER A 44 26.85 -5.28 14.61
N PHE A 45 27.47 -6.45 14.69
CA PHE A 45 27.61 -7.22 15.92
C PHE A 45 29.04 -7.13 16.40
N ASP A 46 29.24 -6.69 17.63
CA ASP A 46 30.56 -6.64 18.25
C ASP A 46 30.77 -7.90 19.09
N ASP A 47 31.95 -8.49 18.97
CA ASP A 47 32.37 -9.61 19.80
C ASP A 47 33.56 -9.17 20.66
N PRO A 48 33.34 -8.83 21.95
CA PRO A 48 34.39 -8.35 22.82
C PRO A 48 35.47 -9.42 23.10
N SER A 49 35.18 -10.70 22.86
CA SER A 49 36.15 -11.78 23.10
C SER A 49 37.21 -11.90 21.99
N THR A 50 36.83 -11.59 20.75
CA THR A 50 37.70 -11.69 19.56
C THR A 50 38.13 -10.33 19.02
N HIS A 51 37.57 -9.23 19.55
CA HIS A 51 37.73 -7.87 19.03
C HIS A 51 37.39 -7.75 17.53
N THR A 52 36.43 -8.55 17.07
CA THR A 52 35.97 -8.53 15.67
C THR A 52 34.56 -7.99 15.57
N THR A 53 34.31 -7.16 14.57
CA THR A 53 32.98 -6.67 14.23
C THR A 53 32.44 -7.40 12.99
N ASP A 54 31.30 -8.08 13.13
CA ASP A 54 30.60 -8.71 12.00
C ASP A 54 29.46 -7.81 11.51
N VAL A 55 29.60 -7.28 10.30
CA VAL A 55 28.61 -6.41 9.68
C VAL A 55 27.73 -7.21 8.71
N LYS A 56 26.42 -7.20 8.95
CA LYS A 56 25.42 -7.86 8.11
C LYS A 56 24.49 -6.83 7.48
N LEU A 57 24.33 -6.95 6.16
CA LEU A 57 23.37 -6.16 5.39
C LEU A 57 22.12 -7.00 5.10
N VAL A 58 20.96 -6.51 5.53
CA VAL A 58 19.65 -7.13 5.25
C VAL A 58 18.88 -6.23 4.28
N LYS A 59 18.81 -6.64 3.02
CA LYS A 59 18.03 -5.95 1.97
C LYS A 59 16.68 -6.63 1.79
N VAL A 60 15.59 -5.86 1.85
CA VAL A 60 14.22 -6.37 1.72
C VAL A 60 13.41 -5.41 0.87
N ALA A 61 12.68 -5.94 -0.12
CA ALA A 61 11.72 -5.15 -0.87
C ALA A 61 10.56 -4.76 0.07
N PRO A 62 10.19 -3.47 0.16
CA PRO A 62 9.12 -3.03 1.05
C PRO A 62 7.80 -3.67 0.62
N GLY A 63 7.09 -4.25 1.59
CA GLY A 63 5.76 -4.82 1.43
C GLY A 63 4.85 -4.39 2.57
N LEU A 64 3.55 -4.67 2.44
CA LEU A 64 2.56 -4.43 3.47
C LEU A 64 1.70 -5.68 3.67
N ASP A 65 1.86 -6.33 4.82
CA ASP A 65 1.00 -7.43 5.28
C ASP A 65 0.71 -7.22 6.76
N LEU A 66 -0.44 -6.59 7.05
CA LEU A 66 -0.82 -6.24 8.41
C LEU A 66 -1.05 -7.47 9.29
N GLY A 67 -1.41 -8.61 8.67
CA GLY A 67 -1.61 -9.87 9.37
C GLY A 67 -0.31 -10.44 9.89
N LYS A 68 0.68 -10.59 9.01
CA LYS A 68 2.02 -11.11 9.35
C LYS A 68 2.82 -10.13 10.18
N LEU A 69 2.63 -8.82 9.99
CA LEU A 69 3.25 -7.79 10.82
C LEU A 69 2.83 -7.96 12.29
N ARG A 70 1.54 -8.18 12.54
CA ARG A 70 1.03 -8.37 13.90
C ARG A 70 1.62 -9.63 14.55
N ASP A 71 1.72 -10.72 13.81
CA ASP A 71 2.24 -11.99 14.34
C ASP A 71 3.72 -11.91 14.64
N THR A 72 4.47 -11.25 13.76
CA THR A 72 5.89 -10.95 13.98
C THR A 72 6.08 -10.05 15.20
N HIS A 73 5.21 -9.05 15.38
CA HIS A 73 5.25 -8.18 16.55
C HIS A 73 4.87 -8.89 17.85
N GLU A 74 3.98 -9.89 17.79
CA GLU A 74 3.64 -10.73 18.93
C GLU A 74 4.82 -11.62 19.35
N VAL A 75 5.55 -12.22 18.40
CA VAL A 75 6.80 -12.94 18.68
C VAL A 75 7.82 -12.01 19.33
N TYR A 76 8.04 -10.82 18.77
CA TYR A 76 8.93 -9.79 19.34
C TYR A 76 8.57 -9.50 20.81
N LYS A 77 7.29 -9.24 21.11
CA LYS A 77 6.84 -8.96 22.47
C LYS A 77 7.14 -10.11 23.43
N ARG A 78 6.87 -11.35 23.01
CA ARG A 78 7.11 -12.53 23.87
C ARG A 78 8.60 -12.73 24.16
N VAL A 79 9.47 -12.49 23.18
CA VAL A 79 10.94 -12.54 23.38
C VAL A 79 11.38 -11.44 24.35
N VAL A 80 10.93 -10.20 24.18
CA VAL A 80 11.34 -9.09 25.06
C VAL A 80 10.85 -9.25 26.50
N HIS A 81 9.77 -10.00 26.73
CA HIS A 81 9.26 -10.30 28.07
C HIS A 81 9.75 -11.67 28.60
N ASP A 82 10.79 -12.26 28.00
CA ASP A 82 11.35 -13.57 28.39
C ASP A 82 10.32 -14.72 28.49
N MET A 83 9.25 -14.64 27.70
CA MET A 83 8.19 -15.65 27.69
C MET A 83 8.51 -16.86 26.80
N ILE A 84 9.40 -16.68 25.82
CA ILE A 84 9.83 -17.72 24.86
C ILE A 84 11.33 -17.57 24.56
N GLY A 85 12.01 -18.69 24.29
CA GLY A 85 13.42 -18.72 23.92
C GLY A 85 13.69 -18.32 22.45
N VAL A 86 14.96 -18.13 22.09
CA VAL A 86 15.39 -17.69 20.75
C VAL A 86 15.09 -18.75 19.68
N GLU A 87 15.28 -20.02 20.02
CA GLU A 87 15.03 -21.16 19.13
C GLU A 87 13.54 -21.26 18.77
N GLU A 88 12.68 -21.19 19.78
CA GLU A 88 11.21 -21.21 19.62
C GLU A 88 10.73 -19.98 18.84
N ALA A 89 11.20 -18.79 19.20
CA ALA A 89 10.88 -17.57 18.46
C ALA A 89 11.32 -17.64 16.99
N THR A 90 12.47 -18.26 16.73
CA THR A 90 12.98 -18.48 15.38
C THR A 90 12.09 -19.42 14.57
N GLU A 91 11.59 -20.48 15.20
CA GLU A 91 10.67 -21.42 14.56
C GLU A 91 9.33 -20.75 14.23
N TRP A 92 8.77 -19.97 15.18
CA TRP A 92 7.53 -19.23 14.95
C TRP A 92 7.68 -18.19 13.84
N LEU A 93 8.80 -17.47 13.77
CA LEU A 93 9.07 -16.54 12.66
C LEU A 93 9.15 -17.26 11.30
N LYS A 94 9.71 -18.48 11.27
CA LYS A 94 9.72 -19.29 10.04
C LYS A 94 8.31 -19.73 9.66
N GLU A 95 7.48 -20.08 10.63
CA GLU A 95 6.09 -20.45 10.40
C GLU A 95 5.30 -19.27 9.82
N VAL A 96 5.39 -18.08 10.43
CA VAL A 96 4.74 -16.85 9.94
C VAL A 96 5.18 -16.51 8.50
N SER A 97 6.47 -16.66 8.20
CA SER A 97 6.99 -16.45 6.85
C SER A 97 6.40 -17.46 5.85
N ARG A 98 6.32 -18.74 6.23
CA ARG A 98 5.75 -19.83 5.41
C ARG A 98 4.23 -19.78 5.27
N CYS A 99 3.51 -19.10 6.16
CA CYS A 99 2.07 -18.97 6.05
C CYS A 99 1.68 -18.39 4.69
N ARG A 100 0.78 -19.08 3.99
CA ARG A 100 0.21 -18.60 2.73
C ARG A 100 -0.55 -17.29 2.97
N PRO A 101 -0.61 -16.39 1.96
CA PRO A 101 -1.45 -15.20 2.05
C PRO A 101 -2.89 -15.61 2.33
N LYS A 102 -3.55 -14.87 3.21
CA LYS A 102 -4.86 -15.23 3.76
C LYS A 102 -5.97 -15.27 2.70
N HIS A 103 -5.86 -14.39 1.72
CA HIS A 103 -6.78 -14.31 0.58
C HIS A 103 -6.07 -14.65 -0.73
N ASN A 104 -6.72 -15.48 -1.55
CA ASN A 104 -6.25 -15.86 -2.88
C ASN A 104 -6.15 -14.63 -3.80
N LYS A 105 -5.25 -14.69 -4.79
CA LYS A 105 -5.02 -13.60 -5.75
C LYS A 105 -6.31 -13.17 -6.47
N TRP A 106 -7.15 -14.13 -6.87
CA TRP A 106 -8.44 -13.87 -7.53
C TRP A 106 -9.44 -13.14 -6.64
N THR A 107 -9.55 -13.52 -5.36
CA THR A 107 -10.39 -12.81 -4.39
C THR A 107 -9.89 -11.38 -4.20
N ARG A 108 -8.57 -11.18 -4.14
CA ARG A 108 -8.00 -9.83 -4.04
C ARG A 108 -8.33 -9.00 -5.28
N ILE A 109 -8.20 -9.54 -6.50
CA ILE A 109 -8.56 -8.84 -7.74
C ILE A 109 -10.02 -8.36 -7.70
N PHE A 110 -10.94 -9.22 -7.29
CA PHE A 110 -12.35 -8.84 -7.12
C PHE A 110 -12.53 -7.69 -6.11
N VAL A 111 -11.81 -7.75 -4.99
CA VAL A 111 -11.85 -6.70 -3.96
C VAL A 111 -11.19 -5.40 -4.43
N PHE A 112 -10.18 -5.45 -5.31
CA PHE A 112 -9.64 -4.25 -5.96
C PHE A 112 -10.70 -3.54 -6.81
N GLY A 113 -11.51 -4.30 -7.56
CA GLY A 113 -12.69 -3.78 -8.25
C GLY A 113 -13.69 -3.15 -7.30
N LEU A 114 -14.07 -3.87 -6.24
CA LEU A 114 -15.03 -3.37 -5.25
C LEU A 114 -14.54 -2.09 -4.56
N ALA A 115 -13.24 -2.02 -4.22
CA ALA A 115 -12.63 -0.85 -3.63
C ALA A 115 -12.68 0.37 -4.57
N SER A 116 -12.38 0.19 -5.87
CA SER A 116 -12.51 1.25 -6.89
C SER A 116 -13.96 1.74 -7.02
N ALA A 117 -14.93 0.83 -7.00
CA ALA A 117 -16.35 1.19 -7.03
C ALA A 117 -16.82 1.92 -5.76
N CYS A 118 -16.29 1.55 -4.59
CA CYS A 118 -16.64 2.21 -3.33
C CYS A 118 -15.99 3.58 -3.15
N VAL A 119 -14.76 3.79 -3.64
CA VAL A 119 -14.06 5.08 -3.48
C VAL A 119 -14.63 6.18 -4.39
N GLY A 120 -15.13 5.82 -5.57
CA GLY A 120 -15.67 6.77 -6.54
C GLY A 120 -16.72 7.73 -5.97
N PRO A 121 -17.82 7.24 -5.35
CA PRO A 121 -18.91 8.07 -4.87
C PRO A 121 -18.49 9.10 -3.81
N PHE A 122 -17.79 8.67 -2.75
CA PHE A 122 -17.50 9.56 -1.61
C PHE A 122 -16.30 10.48 -1.84
N ALA A 123 -15.33 10.09 -2.68
CA ALA A 123 -14.08 10.84 -2.88
C ALA A 123 -14.08 11.68 -4.17
N PHE A 124 -14.73 11.19 -5.23
CA PHE A 124 -14.64 11.79 -6.57
C PHE A 124 -16.02 12.14 -7.18
N GLY A 125 -17.09 12.00 -6.41
CA GLY A 125 -18.44 12.35 -6.85
C GLY A 125 -19.00 11.43 -7.95
N ALA A 126 -18.52 10.18 -8.02
CA ALA A 126 -19.02 9.21 -9.01
C ALA A 126 -20.53 8.98 -8.85
N ARG A 127 -21.24 8.82 -9.96
CA ARG A 127 -22.66 8.43 -9.95
C ARG A 127 -22.77 6.92 -9.72
N LEU A 128 -23.91 6.48 -9.21
CA LEU A 128 -24.17 5.04 -9.05
C LEU A 128 -24.09 4.26 -10.38
N ILE A 129 -24.33 4.93 -11.49
CA ILE A 129 -24.21 4.39 -12.85
C ILE A 129 -22.74 4.14 -13.25
N ASP A 130 -21.79 4.89 -12.67
CA ASP A 130 -20.36 4.76 -12.96
C ASP A 130 -19.71 3.55 -12.25
N LEU A 131 -20.35 3.00 -11.20
CA LEU A 131 -19.81 1.93 -10.34
C LEU A 131 -19.40 0.65 -11.09
N PRO A 132 -20.20 0.10 -12.03
CA PRO A 132 -19.82 -1.11 -12.75
C PRO A 132 -18.55 -0.91 -13.58
N ILE A 133 -18.37 0.26 -14.18
CA ILE A 133 -17.17 0.58 -14.97
C ILE A 133 -15.98 0.81 -14.04
N ALA A 134 -16.17 1.54 -12.93
CA ALA A 134 -15.15 1.70 -11.90
C ALA A 134 -14.69 0.34 -11.34
N PHE A 135 -15.61 -0.60 -11.16
CA PHE A 135 -15.33 -1.97 -10.73
C PHE A 135 -14.47 -2.72 -11.76
N LEU A 136 -14.80 -2.65 -13.05
CA LEU A 136 -14.03 -3.29 -14.12
C LEU A 136 -12.61 -2.71 -14.21
N LEU A 137 -12.47 -1.39 -14.16
CA LEU A 137 -11.15 -0.72 -14.17
C LEU A 137 -10.33 -1.07 -12.93
N GLY A 138 -10.95 -1.19 -11.76
CA GLY A 138 -10.30 -1.66 -10.53
C GLY A 138 -9.90 -3.15 -10.59
N CYS A 139 -10.69 -4.00 -11.26
CA CYS A 139 -10.28 -5.40 -11.48
C CYS A 139 -9.08 -5.47 -12.43
N LEU A 140 -9.08 -4.68 -13.50
CA LEU A 140 -7.95 -4.56 -14.42
C LEU A 140 -6.69 -4.14 -13.67
N LEU A 141 -6.78 -3.11 -12.82
CA LEU A 141 -5.72 -2.68 -11.92
C LEU A 141 -5.18 -3.85 -11.08
N GLY A 142 -6.07 -4.59 -10.42
CA GLY A 142 -5.71 -5.74 -9.60
C GLY A 142 -5.02 -6.85 -10.37
N VAL A 143 -5.43 -7.12 -11.62
CA VAL A 143 -4.77 -8.10 -12.51
C VAL A 143 -3.35 -7.63 -12.84
N LEU A 144 -3.19 -6.37 -13.27
CA LEU A 144 -1.89 -5.81 -13.60
C LEU A 144 -0.95 -5.86 -12.38
N GLN A 145 -1.45 -5.50 -11.19
CA GLN A 145 -0.65 -5.48 -9.96
C GLN A 145 -0.31 -6.87 -9.41
N LEU A 146 -1.25 -7.82 -9.41
CA LEU A 146 -1.08 -9.10 -8.72
C LEU A 146 -0.62 -10.25 -9.63
N VAL A 147 -0.78 -10.11 -10.94
CA VAL A 147 -0.47 -11.16 -11.93
C VAL A 147 0.64 -10.73 -12.88
N VAL A 148 0.62 -9.49 -13.36
CA VAL A 148 1.58 -9.00 -14.37
C VAL A 148 2.84 -8.43 -13.74
N ALA A 149 2.72 -7.54 -12.74
CA ALA A 149 3.86 -6.94 -12.04
C ALA A 149 4.84 -7.95 -11.42
N PRO A 150 4.40 -9.04 -10.76
CA PRO A 150 5.33 -10.01 -10.19
C PRO A 150 6.00 -10.92 -11.23
N ARG A 151 5.62 -10.83 -12.51
CA ARG A 151 6.09 -11.72 -13.57
C ARG A 151 7.39 -11.22 -14.22
N SER A 152 7.64 -9.92 -14.20
CA SER A 152 8.87 -9.33 -14.72
C SER A 152 9.26 -8.06 -13.95
N ASP A 153 10.51 -8.02 -13.48
CA ASP A 153 11.06 -6.88 -12.75
C ASP A 153 11.06 -5.59 -13.61
N SER A 154 11.30 -5.73 -14.91
CA SER A 154 11.23 -4.61 -15.85
C SER A 154 9.85 -3.97 -15.92
N TYR A 155 8.78 -4.78 -15.86
CA TYR A 155 7.42 -4.25 -15.85
C TYR A 155 7.07 -3.64 -14.50
N ALA A 156 7.52 -4.22 -13.38
CA ALA A 156 7.32 -3.64 -12.05
C ALA A 156 7.85 -2.20 -11.95
N ASN A 157 8.98 -1.89 -12.60
CA ASN A 157 9.57 -0.55 -12.60
C ASN A 157 8.76 0.50 -13.39
N VAL A 158 7.93 0.09 -14.37
CA VAL A 158 7.15 0.99 -15.23
C VAL A 158 5.63 0.81 -15.02
N PHE A 159 5.25 -0.10 -14.13
CA PHE A 159 3.88 -0.53 -13.85
C PHE A 159 2.95 0.65 -13.60
N GLU A 160 3.43 1.63 -12.83
CA GLU A 160 2.68 2.83 -12.42
C GLU A 160 2.23 3.64 -13.64
N ILE A 161 3.18 3.93 -14.53
CA ILE A 161 2.95 4.72 -15.75
C ILE A 161 2.07 3.92 -16.71
N CYS A 162 2.40 2.65 -16.97
CA CYS A 162 1.63 1.81 -17.88
C CYS A 162 0.17 1.66 -17.43
N THR A 163 -0.04 1.47 -16.12
CA THR A 163 -1.39 1.29 -15.58
C THR A 163 -2.16 2.59 -15.61
N ALA A 164 -1.55 3.72 -15.23
CA ALA A 164 -2.20 5.04 -15.32
C ALA A 164 -2.58 5.40 -16.75
N VAL A 165 -1.72 5.11 -17.75
CA VAL A 165 -2.02 5.31 -19.17
C VAL A 165 -3.22 4.46 -19.58
N LEU A 166 -3.22 3.17 -19.25
CA LEU A 166 -4.28 2.25 -19.65
C LEU A 166 -5.63 2.57 -18.99
N THR A 167 -5.64 2.79 -17.67
CA THR A 167 -6.88 3.11 -16.94
C THR A 167 -7.44 4.46 -17.36
N SER A 168 -6.59 5.45 -17.63
CA SER A 168 -7.05 6.78 -18.08
C SER A 168 -7.55 6.77 -19.52
N PHE A 169 -6.89 6.01 -20.40
CA PHE A 169 -7.37 5.78 -21.78
C PHE A 169 -8.76 5.15 -21.77
N LEU A 170 -8.93 4.06 -21.01
CA LEU A 170 -10.22 3.37 -20.89
C LEU A 170 -11.28 4.24 -20.20
N SER A 171 -10.91 4.97 -19.14
CA SER A 171 -11.82 5.88 -18.45
C SER A 171 -12.36 6.95 -19.39
N ARG A 172 -11.50 7.49 -20.29
CA ARG A 172 -11.92 8.46 -21.29
C ARG A 172 -12.77 7.82 -22.39
N ALA A 173 -12.43 6.58 -22.78
CA ALA A 173 -13.24 5.81 -23.73
C ALA A 173 -14.66 5.56 -23.24
N PHE A 174 -14.81 5.12 -21.99
CA PHE A 174 -16.13 4.94 -21.38
C PHE A 174 -16.81 6.27 -21.10
N GLY A 175 -16.05 7.30 -20.71
CA GLY A 175 -16.55 8.65 -20.48
C GLY A 175 -17.09 9.34 -21.74
N SER A 176 -16.60 9.01 -22.94
CA SER A 176 -17.08 9.60 -24.21
C SER A 176 -18.39 8.97 -24.72
N ILE A 177 -18.83 7.85 -24.13
CA ILE A 177 -20.05 7.16 -24.56
C ILE A 177 -21.27 8.08 -24.38
N ASN A 178 -22.09 8.19 -25.43
CA ASN A 178 -23.32 9.00 -25.46
C ASN A 178 -23.05 10.49 -25.16
N GLU A 179 -22.06 11.06 -25.85
CA GLU A 179 -21.68 12.49 -25.79
C GLU A 179 -21.25 12.96 -24.38
N GLY A 180 -20.79 12.05 -23.52
CA GLY A 180 -20.33 12.40 -22.17
C GLY A 180 -21.40 12.55 -21.11
N ASN A 181 -22.66 12.30 -21.45
CA ASN A 181 -23.75 12.46 -20.48
C ASN A 181 -23.94 11.21 -19.61
N LEU A 182 -23.54 10.03 -20.09
CA LEU A 182 -23.80 8.76 -19.41
C LEU A 182 -22.79 8.41 -18.32
N PHE A 183 -21.49 8.62 -18.56
CA PHE A 183 -20.42 8.26 -17.60
C PHE A 183 -19.49 9.44 -17.29
N CYS A 184 -19.03 9.54 -16.05
CA CYS A 184 -18.12 10.61 -15.66
C CYS A 184 -16.65 10.19 -15.80
N PHE A 185 -15.94 10.80 -16.76
CA PHE A 185 -14.51 10.52 -16.99
C PHE A 185 -13.65 10.76 -15.75
N SER A 186 -13.78 11.92 -15.08
CA SER A 186 -12.89 12.30 -13.98
C SER A 186 -13.02 11.34 -12.80
N ALA A 187 -14.26 10.98 -12.43
CA ALA A 187 -14.52 10.00 -11.39
C ALA A 187 -13.94 8.62 -11.71
N LEU A 188 -14.12 8.11 -12.95
CA LEU A 188 -13.59 6.80 -13.37
C LEU A 188 -12.06 6.75 -13.36
N ALA A 189 -11.41 7.81 -13.87
CA ALA A 189 -9.96 7.90 -13.91
C ALA A 189 -9.36 7.96 -12.49
N GLN A 190 -9.95 8.76 -11.60
CA GLN A 190 -9.46 8.93 -10.24
C GLN A 190 -9.76 7.71 -9.35
N SER A 191 -10.96 7.12 -9.46
CA SER A 191 -11.34 5.96 -8.64
C SER A 191 -10.53 4.72 -8.99
N SER A 192 -10.20 4.52 -10.27
CA SER A 192 -9.40 3.39 -10.74
C SER A 192 -7.93 3.48 -10.34
N ILE A 193 -7.38 4.69 -10.14
CA ILE A 193 -5.98 4.89 -9.72
C ILE A 193 -5.87 4.96 -8.20
N ALA A 194 -6.96 5.23 -7.47
CA ALA A 194 -7.00 5.43 -6.02
C ALA A 194 -6.18 4.42 -5.19
N LEU A 195 -6.18 3.14 -5.59
CA LEU A 195 -5.51 2.05 -4.88
C LEU A 195 -3.99 1.96 -5.13
N ILE A 196 -3.49 2.64 -6.17
CA ILE A 196 -2.07 2.74 -6.49
C ILE A 196 -1.45 3.99 -5.86
N LEU A 197 -2.24 4.99 -5.45
CA LEU A 197 -1.67 6.18 -4.82
C LEU A 197 -0.79 5.81 -3.62
N PRO A 198 0.38 6.46 -3.46
CA PRO A 198 1.38 6.11 -2.45
C PRO A 198 0.98 6.60 -1.05
N GLY A 199 -0.30 6.48 -0.66
CA GLY A 199 -0.83 7.02 0.59
C GLY A 199 -0.17 6.43 1.84
N TYR A 200 0.11 5.12 1.83
CA TYR A 200 0.87 4.48 2.91
C TYR A 200 2.30 5.01 3.01
N THR A 201 2.98 5.18 1.87
CA THR A 201 4.35 5.71 1.82
C THR A 201 4.40 7.16 2.32
N VAL A 202 3.43 7.99 1.94
CA VAL A 202 3.30 9.37 2.43
C VAL A 202 3.07 9.39 3.95
N LEU A 203 2.14 8.56 4.45
CA LEU A 203 1.89 8.44 5.89
C LEU A 203 3.14 8.04 6.66
N CYS A 204 3.85 6.99 6.22
CA CYS A 204 5.09 6.55 6.85
C CYS A 204 6.18 7.61 6.78
N ALA A 205 6.32 8.30 5.65
CA ALA A 205 7.28 9.39 5.50
C ALA A 205 7.00 10.52 6.50
N SER A 206 5.74 10.94 6.64
CA SER A 206 5.34 11.96 7.61
C SER A 206 5.61 11.55 9.06
N LEU A 207 5.27 10.31 9.43
CA LEU A 207 5.54 9.78 10.78
C LEU A 207 7.05 9.70 11.07
N GLU A 208 7.85 9.30 10.08
CA GLU A 208 9.31 9.20 10.23
C GLU A 208 9.99 10.56 10.32
N LEU A 209 9.52 11.56 9.57
CA LEU A 209 9.98 12.94 9.72
C LEU A 209 9.62 13.48 11.11
N GLN A 210 8.40 13.22 11.59
CA GLN A 210 7.96 13.63 12.93
C GLN A 210 8.80 12.98 14.04
N SER A 211 9.14 11.70 13.88
CA SER A 211 9.97 10.96 14.83
C SER A 211 11.47 11.24 14.69
N ARG A 212 11.87 12.27 13.93
CA ARG A 212 13.28 12.67 13.68
C ARG A 212 14.12 11.66 12.90
N SER A 213 13.50 10.70 12.22
CA SER A 213 14.19 9.85 11.23
C SER A 213 14.25 10.57 9.88
N ILE A 214 15.08 11.62 9.82
CA ILE A 214 15.10 12.58 8.71
C ILE A 214 15.45 11.89 7.38
N VAL A 215 16.47 11.04 7.35
CA VAL A 215 16.94 10.38 6.12
C VAL A 215 15.89 9.43 5.56
N ALA A 216 15.30 8.57 6.40
CA ALA A 216 14.29 7.62 5.94
C ALA A 216 13.01 8.31 5.47
N GLY A 217 12.52 9.28 6.25
CA GLY A 217 11.31 10.02 5.94
C GLY A 217 11.43 10.90 4.70
N SER A 218 12.55 11.64 4.55
CA SER A 218 12.77 12.53 3.40
C SER A 218 12.86 11.78 2.07
N VAL A 219 13.63 10.68 2.03
CA VAL A 219 13.77 9.86 0.81
C VAL A 219 12.43 9.28 0.38
N ARG A 220 11.61 8.77 1.32
CA ARG A 220 10.27 8.25 1.01
C ARG A 220 9.31 9.34 0.56
N MET A 221 9.39 10.53 1.14
CA MET A 221 8.58 11.68 0.73
C MET A 221 8.90 12.10 -0.71
N VAL A 222 10.20 12.25 -1.04
CA VAL A 222 10.63 12.57 -2.41
C VAL A 222 10.21 11.49 -3.39
N TYR A 223 10.35 10.22 -3.02
CA TYR A 223 9.87 9.10 -3.84
C TYR A 223 8.35 9.19 -4.08
N ALA A 224 7.54 9.45 -3.05
CA ALA A 224 6.09 9.59 -3.20
C ALA A 224 5.67 10.78 -4.09
N ILE A 225 6.43 11.87 -4.07
CA ILE A 225 6.22 13.02 -4.96
C ILE A 225 6.52 12.65 -6.41
N ILE A 226 7.68 12.02 -6.67
CA ILE A 226 8.05 11.56 -8.02
C ILE A 226 7.04 10.54 -8.55
N TYR A 227 6.61 9.61 -7.70
CA TYR A 227 5.57 8.63 -7.99
C TYR A 227 4.26 9.29 -8.43
N SER A 228 3.81 10.29 -7.65
CA SER A 228 2.58 11.03 -7.95
C SER A 228 2.70 11.81 -9.27
N LEU A 229 3.90 12.34 -9.57
CA LEU A 229 4.20 13.00 -10.84
C LEU A 229 4.13 12.02 -12.02
N PHE A 230 4.69 10.81 -11.88
CA PHE A 230 4.58 9.77 -12.91
C PHE A 230 3.14 9.30 -13.14
N LEU A 231 2.34 9.19 -12.09
CA LEU A 231 0.89 8.95 -12.24
C LEU A 231 0.21 10.09 -13.01
N GLY A 232 0.51 11.35 -12.67
CA GLY A 232 -0.02 12.52 -13.38
C GLY A 232 0.35 12.53 -14.87
N PHE A 233 1.61 12.22 -15.20
CA PHE A 233 2.05 12.08 -16.59
C PHE A 233 1.35 10.92 -17.30
N GLY A 234 1.20 9.77 -16.65
CA GLY A 234 0.49 8.62 -17.21
C GLY A 234 -0.96 8.94 -17.53
N ILE A 235 -1.66 9.66 -16.66
CA ILE A 235 -3.04 10.13 -16.91
C ILE A 235 -3.09 11.05 -18.13
N THR A 236 -2.17 12.02 -18.22
CA THR A 236 -2.10 12.97 -19.34
C THR A 236 -1.84 12.27 -20.66
N ILE A 237 -0.90 11.31 -20.68
CA ILE A 237 -0.59 10.52 -21.88
C ILE A 237 -1.79 9.65 -22.29
N GLY A 238 -2.40 8.93 -21.34
CA GLY A 238 -3.54 8.06 -21.64
C GLY A 238 -4.75 8.82 -22.19
N THR A 239 -5.03 10.00 -21.64
CA THR A 239 -6.10 10.88 -22.13
C THR A 239 -5.79 11.50 -23.49
N ALA A 240 -4.54 11.94 -23.72
CA ALA A 240 -4.11 12.49 -24.99
C ALA A 240 -4.20 11.46 -26.13
N ILE A 241 -3.78 10.21 -25.88
CA ILE A 241 -3.88 9.12 -26.87
C ILE A 241 -5.34 8.93 -27.32
N TYR A 242 -6.29 8.90 -26.37
CA TYR A 242 -7.69 8.75 -26.73
C TYR A 242 -8.23 9.99 -27.46
N SER A 243 -7.80 11.19 -27.09
CA SER A 243 -8.21 12.44 -27.75
C SER A 243 -7.77 12.53 -29.22
N ILE A 244 -6.72 11.81 -29.63
CA ILE A 244 -6.31 11.71 -31.04
C ILE A 244 -7.30 10.84 -31.83
N ILE A 245 -7.90 9.83 -31.18
CA ILE A 245 -8.83 8.90 -31.80
C ILE A 245 -10.23 9.54 -31.91
N ASP A 246 -10.67 10.22 -30.87
CA ASP A 246 -11.97 10.91 -30.81
C ASP A 246 -11.77 12.40 -30.51
N SER A 247 -11.95 13.24 -31.54
CA SER A 247 -11.83 14.69 -31.44
C SER A 247 -12.97 15.34 -30.65
N SER A 248 -14.07 14.63 -30.40
CA SER A 248 -15.19 15.05 -29.57
C SER A 248 -15.07 14.58 -28.11
N ALA A 249 -13.95 13.97 -27.73
CA ALA A 249 -13.77 13.38 -26.42
C ALA A 249 -13.91 14.39 -25.27
N VAL A 250 -14.75 14.02 -24.32
CA VAL A 250 -15.14 14.82 -23.16
C VAL A 250 -13.93 15.09 -22.27
N SER A 251 -13.66 16.38 -22.01
CA SER A 251 -12.59 16.86 -21.11
C SER A 251 -13.12 17.46 -19.81
N THR A 252 -14.41 17.29 -19.51
CA THR A 252 -15.02 17.84 -18.30
C THR A 252 -14.39 17.24 -17.06
N THR A 253 -13.86 18.09 -16.21
CA THR A 253 -13.20 17.72 -14.94
C THR A 253 -14.19 17.52 -13.80
N GLN A 254 -15.42 18.02 -13.94
CA GLN A 254 -16.48 17.91 -12.95
C GLN A 254 -17.60 16.99 -13.44
N CYS A 255 -18.10 16.13 -12.55
CA CYS A 255 -19.25 15.29 -12.80
C CYS A 255 -20.54 16.07 -12.61
N LYS A 256 -21.52 15.86 -13.51
CA LYS A 256 -22.90 16.34 -13.32
C LYS A 256 -23.61 15.43 -12.32
N ASP A 257 -24.38 16.02 -11.40
CA ASP A 257 -25.19 15.33 -10.38
C ASP A 257 -24.41 14.29 -9.54
N PRO A 258 -23.45 14.73 -8.70
CA PRO A 258 -22.70 13.82 -7.85
C PRO A 258 -23.62 13.09 -6.87
N THR A 259 -23.20 11.90 -6.44
CA THR A 259 -23.95 11.13 -5.44
C THR A 259 -24.15 11.93 -4.16
N PRO A 260 -25.35 11.91 -3.56
CA PRO A 260 -25.60 12.61 -2.31
C PRO A 260 -24.68 12.14 -1.18
N GLN A 261 -24.26 13.07 -0.32
CA GLN A 261 -23.29 12.82 0.76
C GLN A 261 -23.74 11.74 1.77
N TYR A 262 -25.04 11.43 1.87
CA TYR A 262 -25.52 10.36 2.75
C TYR A 262 -25.00 8.97 2.32
N TRP A 263 -24.68 8.78 1.03
CA TRP A 263 -24.08 7.53 0.54
C TRP A 263 -22.66 7.32 1.07
N SER A 264 -21.94 8.38 1.44
CA SER A 264 -20.60 8.27 2.03
C SER A 264 -20.60 7.46 3.33
N PHE A 265 -21.68 7.50 4.11
CA PHE A 265 -21.82 6.70 5.33
C PHE A 265 -21.75 5.18 5.07
N VAL A 266 -22.15 4.74 3.88
CA VAL A 266 -22.09 3.33 3.47
C VAL A 266 -20.78 3.03 2.74
N PHE A 267 -20.38 3.90 1.82
CA PHE A 267 -19.21 3.65 0.97
C PHE A 267 -17.87 3.76 1.70
N VAL A 268 -17.74 4.63 2.71
CA VAL A 268 -16.50 4.76 3.49
C VAL A 268 -16.21 3.47 4.27
N PRO A 269 -17.12 2.93 5.10
CA PRO A 269 -16.92 1.62 5.75
C PRO A 269 -16.72 0.48 4.74
N ALA A 270 -17.44 0.48 3.62
CA ALA A 270 -17.26 -0.55 2.59
C ALA A 270 -15.85 -0.50 1.96
N PHE A 271 -15.35 0.68 1.63
CA PHE A 271 -14.00 0.87 1.11
C PHE A 271 -12.94 0.44 2.13
N THR A 272 -13.11 0.79 3.40
CA THR A 272 -12.17 0.38 4.46
C THR A 272 -12.12 -1.14 4.65
N MET A 273 -13.27 -1.82 4.54
CA MET A 273 -13.31 -3.28 4.54
C MET A 273 -12.52 -3.87 3.38
N CYS A 274 -12.63 -3.28 2.19
CA CYS A 274 -11.85 -3.71 1.03
C CYS A 274 -10.35 -3.52 1.26
N LEU A 275 -9.91 -2.38 1.81
CA LEU A 275 -8.51 -2.14 2.15
C LEU A 275 -7.98 -3.13 3.21
N ILE A 276 -8.78 -3.46 4.22
CA ILE A 276 -8.43 -4.47 5.23
C ILE A 276 -8.16 -5.83 4.58
N ILE A 277 -8.98 -6.22 3.60
CA ILE A 277 -8.82 -7.47 2.87
C ILE A 277 -7.60 -7.42 1.93
N ILE A 278 -7.42 -6.32 1.18
CA ILE A 278 -6.29 -6.12 0.26
C ILE A 278 -4.95 -6.23 0.99
N ASN A 279 -4.87 -5.63 2.19
CA ASN A 279 -3.69 -5.58 3.05
C ASN A 279 -3.57 -6.77 4.03
N GLN A 280 -4.39 -7.81 3.86
CA GLN A 280 -4.33 -9.07 4.62
C GLN A 280 -4.47 -8.91 6.15
N ALA A 281 -5.15 -7.85 6.62
CA ALA A 281 -5.33 -7.62 8.04
C ALA A 281 -6.17 -8.72 8.73
N LYS A 282 -5.99 -8.88 10.04
CA LYS A 282 -6.74 -9.88 10.81
C LYS A 282 -8.13 -9.38 11.18
N ARG A 283 -9.13 -10.28 11.13
CA ARG A 283 -10.55 -9.97 11.43
C ARG A 283 -10.75 -9.28 12.78
N ARG A 284 -9.94 -9.60 13.80
CA ARG A 284 -9.98 -8.93 15.12
C ARG A 284 -9.58 -7.45 15.09
N GLN A 285 -8.78 -7.00 14.13
CA GLN A 285 -8.37 -5.59 13.99
C GLN A 285 -9.34 -4.77 13.12
N ALA A 286 -10.15 -5.45 12.29
CA ALA A 286 -11.07 -4.80 11.37
C ALA A 286 -12.01 -3.76 12.01
N PRO A 287 -12.70 -4.04 13.14
CA PRO A 287 -13.66 -3.06 13.68
C PRO A 287 -12.97 -1.77 14.14
N VAL A 288 -11.80 -1.87 14.78
CA VAL A 288 -11.04 -0.71 15.23
C VAL A 288 -10.54 0.11 14.05
N MET A 289 -10.02 -0.54 13.00
CA MET A 289 -9.59 0.12 11.76
C MET A 289 -10.75 0.86 11.06
N MET A 290 -11.94 0.26 11.03
CA MET A 290 -13.14 0.88 10.44
C MET A 290 -13.58 2.12 11.21
N VAL A 291 -13.63 2.05 12.55
CA VAL A 291 -14.02 3.20 13.38
C VAL A 291 -13.04 4.36 13.22
N ILE A 292 -11.73 4.08 13.24
CA ILE A 292 -10.70 5.12 13.07
C ILE A 292 -10.80 5.74 11.67
N SER A 293 -10.93 4.93 10.62
CA SER A 293 -11.02 5.44 9.27
C SER A 293 -12.31 6.23 9.02
N PHE A 294 -13.41 5.85 9.66
CA PHE A 294 -14.67 6.57 9.57
C PHE A 294 -14.61 7.91 10.33
N ALA A 295 -14.02 7.92 11.52
CA ALA A 295 -13.76 9.15 12.26
C ALA A 295 -12.84 10.09 11.46
N GLY A 296 -11.81 9.56 10.81
CA GLY A 296 -10.90 10.35 9.96
C GLY A 296 -11.54 10.90 8.67
N TYR A 297 -12.72 10.40 8.27
CA TYR A 297 -13.50 11.00 7.17
C TYR A 297 -14.40 12.15 7.64
N ILE A 298 -14.84 12.11 8.90
CA ILE A 298 -15.76 13.12 9.47
C ILE A 298 -15.01 14.39 9.89
N VAL A 299 -13.77 14.26 10.34
CA VAL A 299 -12.89 15.36 10.77
C VAL A 299 -12.26 16.04 9.57
#